data_AF-A0A0J7IRJ6-F1
#
_entry.id   AF-A0A0J7IRJ6-F1
#
_cell.length_a   1.000
_cell.length_b   1.000
_cell.length_c   1.000
_cell.angle_alpha   90.00
_cell.angle_beta   90.00
_cell.angle_gamma   90.00
#
_symmetry.space_group_name_H-M   'P 1'
#
loop_
_entity.id
_entity.type
_entity.pdbx_description
1 polymer ?
#
loop_
_entity_poly.entity_id
_entity_poly.type
_entity_poly.pdbx_seq_one_letter_code
_entity_poly.pdbx_strand_id
1 'polypeptide(L)'
;MLENAINMCPDEHWETESDFWYLSFHCIFWTDYYLSTEPHKFEPPKPFTFSEFDPTGKRPERTYTKSEVLDYLEHCRLKANRLISELTPNRMNDRWINESKNYSLLEILLYNMRHIQHHSAQFNLVLRQTINNAPNWVAQAKKLADK
;
A
#
# COMPACT_ATOMS: atom_id res chain seq x y z
N MET A 1 -2.83 -2.16 -10.34
CA MET A 1 -2.30 -3.52 -10.15
C MET A 1 -2.74 -4.07 -8.80
N LEU A 2 -2.24 -3.51 -7.68
CA LEU A 2 -2.57 -3.94 -6.31
C LEU A 2 -4.07 -4.19 -6.04
N GLU A 3 -4.94 -3.18 -6.26
CA GLU A 3 -6.40 -3.29 -6.05
C GLU A 3 -7.02 -4.49 -6.80
N ASN A 4 -6.60 -4.73 -8.03
CA ASN A 4 -7.14 -5.83 -8.83
C ASN A 4 -6.71 -7.19 -8.26
N ALA A 5 -5.49 -7.30 -7.71
CA ALA A 5 -5.01 -8.54 -7.09
C ALA A 5 -5.76 -8.84 -5.79
N ILE A 6 -6.00 -7.82 -4.96
CA ILE A 6 -6.77 -7.95 -3.72
C ILE A 6 -8.21 -8.40 -4.02
N ASN A 7 -8.86 -7.78 -5.01
CA ASN A 7 -10.22 -8.18 -5.42
C ASN A 7 -10.28 -9.58 -6.03
N MET A 8 -9.22 -10.03 -6.72
CA MET A 8 -9.19 -11.34 -7.37
C MET A 8 -8.94 -12.49 -6.39
N CYS A 9 -8.29 -12.24 -5.25
CA CYS A 9 -8.06 -13.26 -4.22
C CYS A 9 -9.40 -13.78 -3.66
N PRO A 10 -9.73 -15.08 -3.78
CA PRO A 10 -10.93 -15.64 -3.15
C PRO A 10 -10.83 -15.62 -1.62
N ASP A 11 -11.97 -15.56 -0.93
CA ASP A 11 -11.99 -15.49 0.54
C ASP A 11 -11.32 -16.70 1.20
N GLU A 12 -11.47 -17.89 0.60
CA GLU A 12 -10.81 -19.13 1.03
C GLU A 12 -9.27 -19.10 0.91
N HIS A 13 -8.72 -18.17 0.13
CA HIS A 13 -7.27 -17.97 0.00
C HIS A 13 -6.74 -16.78 0.80
N TRP A 14 -7.63 -15.98 1.39
CA TRP A 14 -7.28 -14.74 2.09
C TRP A 14 -6.42 -14.99 3.33
N GLU A 15 -6.81 -15.96 4.14
CA GLU A 15 -6.14 -16.39 5.38
C GLU A 15 -5.67 -17.85 5.24
N THR A 16 -4.56 -18.01 4.53
CA THR A 16 -3.90 -19.30 4.30
C THR A 16 -2.40 -19.16 4.56
N GLU A 17 -1.62 -20.22 4.32
CA GLU A 17 -0.15 -20.19 4.43
C GLU A 17 0.51 -19.16 3.50
N SER A 18 -0.19 -18.71 2.45
CA SER A 18 0.30 -17.63 1.58
C SER A 18 0.16 -16.24 2.19
N ASP A 19 -0.52 -16.10 3.34
CA ASP A 19 -0.66 -14.87 4.12
C ASP A 19 -1.11 -13.66 3.28
N PHE A 20 -2.02 -13.89 2.32
CA PHE A 20 -2.42 -12.87 1.34
C PHE A 20 -2.96 -11.60 2.01
N TRP A 21 -3.74 -11.75 3.09
CA TRP A 21 -4.25 -10.64 3.88
C TRP A 21 -3.11 -9.78 4.48
N TYR A 22 -2.08 -10.43 5.03
CA TYR A 22 -1.00 -9.76 5.73
C TYR A 22 -0.10 -9.05 4.73
N LEU A 23 0.22 -9.69 3.60
CA LEU A 23 0.94 -9.05 2.49
C LEU A 23 0.18 -7.81 1.99
N SER A 24 -1.15 -7.90 1.89
CA SER A 24 -1.99 -6.78 1.47
C SER A 24 -1.93 -5.63 2.47
N PHE A 25 -2.06 -5.93 3.76
CA PHE A 25 -1.91 -4.96 4.85
C PHE A 25 -0.52 -4.31 4.84
N HIS A 26 0.56 -5.11 4.79
CA HIS A 26 1.95 -4.63 4.72
C HIS A 26 2.13 -3.63 3.58
N CYS A 27 1.72 -4.01 2.37
CA CYS A 27 1.86 -3.17 1.19
C CYS A 27 1.13 -1.82 1.37
N ILE A 28 -0.08 -1.83 1.91
CA ILE A 28 -0.90 -0.62 2.06
C ILE A 28 -0.42 0.25 3.23
N PHE A 29 0.00 -0.34 4.35
CA PHE A 29 0.57 0.38 5.49
C PHE A 29 1.80 1.21 5.07
N TRP A 30 2.75 0.56 4.40
CA TRP A 30 3.95 1.25 3.92
C TRP A 30 3.63 2.24 2.81
N THR A 31 2.64 1.95 1.97
CA THR A 31 2.14 2.93 0.99
C THR A 31 1.67 4.20 1.68
N ASP A 32 0.88 4.10 2.74
CA ASP A 32 0.36 5.27 3.46
C ASP A 32 1.46 6.04 4.20
N TYR A 33 2.39 5.30 4.82
CA TYR A 33 3.53 5.89 5.51
C TYR A 33 4.41 6.70 4.56
N TYR A 34 4.75 6.16 3.39
CA TYR A 34 5.57 6.85 2.39
C TYR A 34 4.84 7.99 1.69
N LEU A 35 3.51 8.06 1.75
CA LEU A 35 2.71 9.20 1.30
C LEU A 35 2.60 10.31 2.36
N SER A 36 3.00 10.05 3.61
CA SER A 36 2.85 11.01 4.70
C SER A 36 4.06 11.93 4.77
N THR A 37 3.86 13.23 4.50
CA THR A 37 4.94 14.23 4.44
C THR A 37 5.57 14.53 5.81
N GLU A 38 4.88 14.20 6.89
CA GLU A 38 5.37 14.26 8.27
C GLU A 38 5.39 12.84 8.86
N PRO A 39 6.37 11.98 8.50
CA PRO A 39 6.37 10.57 8.88
C PRO A 39 6.41 10.33 10.41
N HIS A 40 6.92 11.29 11.18
CA HIS A 40 6.93 11.23 12.65
C HIS A 40 5.54 11.42 13.28
N LYS A 41 4.55 11.91 12.52
CA LYS A 41 3.15 12.05 12.94
C LYS A 41 2.24 11.02 12.26
N PHE A 42 2.83 10.04 11.60
CA PHE A 42 2.06 9.04 10.88
C PHE A 42 1.21 8.21 11.84
N GLU A 43 -0.06 8.07 11.51
CA GLU A 43 -0.96 7.10 12.13
C GLU A 43 -1.75 6.40 11.02
N PRO A 44 -1.80 5.05 11.01
CA PRO A 44 -2.68 4.34 10.10
C PRO A 44 -4.15 4.58 10.52
N PRO A 45 -5.11 4.62 9.58
CA PRO A 45 -6.52 4.73 9.91
C PRO A 45 -6.97 3.54 10.74
N LYS A 46 -7.94 3.74 11.65
CA LYS A 46 -8.56 2.62 12.37
C LYS A 46 -9.26 1.68 11.37
N PRO A 47 -9.24 0.36 11.58
CA PRO A 47 -8.76 -0.36 12.77
C PRO A 47 -7.30 -0.82 12.69
N PHE A 48 -6.51 -0.30 11.75
CA PHE A 48 -5.13 -0.73 11.54
C PHE A 48 -4.20 -0.24 12.66
N THR A 49 -3.18 -1.03 12.96
CA THR A 49 -2.23 -0.78 14.05
C THR A 49 -0.81 -0.59 13.52
N PHE A 50 0.12 -0.20 14.41
CA PHE A 50 1.53 0.01 14.10
C PHE A 50 2.37 -1.27 14.05
N SER A 51 1.76 -2.44 13.85
CA SER A 51 2.46 -3.73 13.87
C SER A 51 3.62 -3.82 12.87
N GLU A 52 3.54 -3.12 11.74
CA GLU A 52 4.62 -3.03 10.74
C GLU A 52 5.88 -2.30 11.24
N PHE A 53 5.78 -1.52 12.31
CA PHE A 53 6.92 -0.90 12.99
C PHE A 53 7.44 -1.74 14.16
N ASP A 54 6.79 -2.85 14.51
CA ASP A 54 7.24 -3.68 15.61
C ASP A 54 8.55 -4.40 15.24
N PRO A 55 9.69 -4.10 15.91
CA PRO A 55 10.98 -4.68 15.55
C PRO A 55 11.07 -6.17 15.84
N THR A 56 10.16 -6.75 16.63
CA THR A 56 10.09 -8.20 16.86
C THR A 56 9.33 -8.92 15.76
N GLY A 57 8.78 -8.20 14.78
CA GLY A 57 7.95 -8.76 13.72
C GLY A 57 6.57 -9.21 14.20
N LYS A 58 6.08 -8.63 15.31
CA LYS A 58 4.75 -8.96 15.83
C LYS A 58 3.68 -8.55 14.82
N ARG A 59 2.82 -9.50 14.44
CA ARG A 59 1.70 -9.27 13.54
C ARG A 59 0.52 -8.56 14.24
N PRO A 60 -0.43 -7.99 13.48
CA PRO A 60 -1.72 -7.55 14.02
C PRO A 60 -2.39 -8.62 14.88
N GLU A 61 -3.15 -8.19 15.88
CA GLU A 61 -3.86 -9.10 16.82
C GLU A 61 -4.97 -9.92 16.15
N ARG A 62 -5.39 -9.50 14.95
CA ARG A 62 -6.37 -10.22 14.14
C ARG A 62 -6.07 -10.06 12.66
N THR A 63 -6.61 -10.97 11.87
CA THR A 63 -6.70 -10.84 10.43
C THR A 63 -7.62 -9.68 10.05
N TYR A 64 -7.15 -8.82 9.15
CA TYR A 64 -7.98 -7.77 8.55
C TYR A 64 -8.79 -8.36 7.39
N THR A 65 -10.05 -7.97 7.29
CA THR A 65 -10.92 -8.42 6.20
C THR A 65 -10.51 -7.76 4.89
N LYS A 66 -10.86 -8.40 3.76
CA LYS A 66 -10.63 -7.84 2.43
C LYS A 66 -11.25 -6.45 2.27
N SER A 67 -12.46 -6.24 2.80
CA SER A 67 -13.14 -4.94 2.74
C SER A 67 -12.36 -3.86 3.48
N GLU A 68 -11.92 -4.12 4.71
CA GLU A 68 -11.12 -3.17 5.49
C GLU A 68 -9.85 -2.76 4.74
N VAL A 69 -9.18 -3.74 4.13
CA VAL A 69 -7.96 -3.50 3.35
C VAL A 69 -8.24 -2.67 2.09
N LEU A 70 -9.35 -2.93 1.39
CA LEU A 70 -9.76 -2.13 0.23
C LEU A 70 -10.13 -0.70 0.63
N ASP A 71 -10.78 -0.50 1.77
CA ASP A 71 -11.10 0.82 2.30
C ASP A 71 -9.83 1.62 2.64
N TYR A 72 -8.82 0.96 3.23
CA TYR A 72 -7.52 1.59 3.48
C TYR A 72 -6.78 1.91 2.17
N LEU A 73 -6.84 1.02 1.18
CA LEU A 73 -6.27 1.31 -0.14
C LEU A 73 -6.91 2.54 -0.79
N GLU A 74 -8.22 2.73 -0.65
CA GLU A 74 -8.89 3.93 -1.16
C GLU A 74 -8.43 5.19 -0.42
N HIS A 75 -8.27 5.14 0.90
CA HIS A 75 -7.64 6.23 1.66
C HIS A 75 -6.25 6.59 1.12
N CYS A 76 -5.39 5.59 0.85
CA CYS A 76 -4.08 5.80 0.24
C CYS A 76 -4.18 6.45 -1.14
N ARG A 77 -5.15 6.05 -1.97
CA ARG A 77 -5.37 6.64 -3.29
C ARG A 77 -5.78 8.10 -3.21
N LEU A 78 -6.67 8.45 -2.29
CA LEU A 78 -7.08 9.85 -2.06
C LEU A 78 -5.89 10.68 -1.56
N LYS A 79 -5.11 10.16 -0.60
CA LYS A 79 -3.89 10.81 -0.10
C LYS A 79 -2.86 11.02 -1.21
N ALA A 80 -2.62 10.02 -2.05
CA ALA A 80 -1.69 10.10 -3.18
C ALA A 80 -2.15 11.15 -4.21
N ASN A 81 -3.44 11.14 -4.59
CA ASN A 81 -3.96 12.12 -5.55
C ASN A 81 -3.81 13.55 -5.02
N ARG A 82 -4.15 13.78 -3.74
CA ARG A 82 -3.96 15.08 -3.10
C ARG A 82 -2.51 15.51 -3.16
N LEU A 83 -1.59 14.67 -2.66
CA LEU A 83 -0.17 14.97 -2.62
C LEU A 83 0.38 15.30 -4.02
N ILE A 84 0.08 14.45 -5.02
CA ILE A 84 0.54 14.63 -6.40
C ILE A 84 -0.05 15.90 -7.02
N SER A 85 -1.34 16.20 -6.80
CA SER A 85 -2.00 17.39 -7.35
C SER A 85 -1.42 18.69 -6.82
N GLU A 86 -0.85 18.67 -5.62
CA GLU A 86 -0.25 19.84 -5.00
C GLU A 86 1.28 19.93 -5.20
N LEU A 87 1.88 18.99 -5.95
CA LEU A 87 3.31 19.03 -6.26
C LEU A 87 3.64 20.25 -7.13
N THR A 88 4.72 20.92 -6.78
CA THR A 88 5.35 21.98 -7.57
C THR A 88 6.84 21.67 -7.71
N PRO A 89 7.57 22.28 -8.66
CA PRO A 89 9.02 22.10 -8.77
C PRO A 89 9.78 22.31 -7.45
N ASN A 90 9.35 23.27 -6.63
CA ASN A 90 9.94 23.51 -5.32
C ASN A 90 9.58 22.40 -4.34
N ARG A 91 8.29 22.04 -4.23
CA ARG A 91 7.83 21.01 -3.27
C ARG A 91 8.41 19.63 -3.55
N MET A 92 8.72 19.30 -4.81
CA MET A 92 9.37 18.03 -5.15
C MET A 92 10.72 17.84 -4.43
N ASN A 93 11.38 18.93 -4.02
CA ASN A 93 12.65 18.92 -3.31
C ASN A 93 12.50 18.98 -1.78
N ASP A 94 11.28 19.16 -1.25
CA ASP A 94 11.03 19.11 0.20
C ASP A 94 11.52 17.78 0.76
N ARG A 95 12.06 17.81 1.99
CA ARG A 95 12.67 16.63 2.59
C ARG A 95 11.64 15.76 3.29
N TRP A 96 11.61 14.49 2.90
CA TRP A 96 10.98 13.40 3.63
C TRP A 96 12.06 12.69 4.45
N ILE A 97 12.01 12.84 5.77
CA ILE A 97 13.02 12.32 6.69
C ILE A 97 12.36 11.47 7.75
N ASN A 98 12.86 10.27 7.96
CA ASN A 98 12.58 9.45 9.13
C ASN A 98 13.89 9.01 9.79
N GLU A 99 13.82 8.08 10.74
CA GLU A 99 14.98 7.61 11.52
C GLU A 99 16.11 6.99 10.66
N SER A 100 15.79 6.45 9.48
CA SER A 100 16.75 5.71 8.64
C SER A 100 16.91 6.24 7.21
N LYS A 101 16.01 7.12 6.77
CA LYS A 101 15.89 7.56 5.37
C LYS A 101 15.80 9.08 5.30
N ASN A 102 16.43 9.62 4.27
CA ASN A 102 16.37 11.03 3.93
C ASN A 102 16.19 11.13 2.41
N TYR A 103 14.97 11.41 1.96
CA TYR A 103 14.59 11.52 0.55
C TYR A 103 14.02 12.90 0.25
N SER A 104 14.05 13.31 -1.01
CA SER A 104 13.13 14.35 -1.50
C SER A 104 11.72 13.78 -1.62
N LEU A 105 10.69 14.63 -1.68
CA LEU A 105 9.33 14.17 -1.95
C LEU A 105 9.23 13.41 -3.28
N LEU A 106 9.98 13.81 -4.31
CA LEU A 106 10.02 13.06 -5.57
C LEU A 106 10.62 11.65 -5.38
N GLU A 107 11.73 11.54 -4.67
CA GLU A 107 12.43 10.27 -4.45
C GLU A 107 11.57 9.28 -3.65
N ILE A 108 10.89 9.73 -2.60
CA ILE A 108 10.03 8.84 -1.79
C ILE A 108 8.79 8.39 -2.57
N LEU A 109 8.23 9.23 -3.46
CA LEU A 109 7.13 8.82 -4.33
C LEU A 109 7.55 7.73 -5.33
N LEU A 110 8.74 7.86 -5.93
CA LEU A 110 9.30 6.82 -6.80
C LEU A 110 9.64 5.54 -6.03
N TYR A 111 10.17 5.67 -4.80
CA TYR A 111 10.39 4.54 -3.91
C TYR A 111 9.09 3.80 -3.61
N ASN A 112 8.03 4.53 -3.28
CA ASN A 112 6.71 3.98 -3.00
C ASN A 112 6.12 3.24 -4.21
N MET A 113 6.24 3.80 -5.41
CA MET A 113 5.84 3.12 -6.65
C MET A 113 6.56 1.77 -6.83
N ARG A 114 7.88 1.72 -6.62
CA ARG A 114 8.66 0.46 -6.71
C ARG A 114 8.23 -0.56 -5.67
N HIS A 115 7.97 -0.12 -4.45
CA HIS A 115 7.45 -0.97 -3.37
C HIS A 115 6.09 -1.59 -3.74
N ILE A 116 5.14 -0.78 -4.24
CA ILE A 116 3.83 -1.27 -4.69
C ILE A 116 3.98 -2.25 -5.86
N GLN A 117 4.89 -1.97 -6.80
CA GLN A 117 5.17 -2.87 -7.94
C GLN A 117 5.76 -4.21 -7.49
N HIS A 118 6.71 -4.18 -6.53
CA HIS A 118 7.30 -5.38 -5.94
C HIS A 118 6.22 -6.30 -5.35
N HIS A 119 5.36 -5.77 -4.48
CA HIS A 119 4.28 -6.58 -3.89
C HIS A 119 3.21 -6.94 -4.91
N SER A 120 2.88 -6.08 -5.88
CA SER A 120 1.96 -6.44 -6.98
C SER A 120 2.44 -7.68 -7.74
N ALA A 121 3.75 -7.82 -7.97
CA ALA A 121 4.31 -9.02 -8.57
C ALA A 121 4.19 -10.24 -7.64
N GLN A 122 4.46 -10.07 -6.35
CA GLN A 122 4.29 -11.11 -5.34
C GLN A 122 2.85 -11.62 -5.26
N PHE A 123 1.85 -10.73 -5.24
CA PHE A 123 0.44 -11.12 -5.26
C PHE A 123 0.08 -11.91 -6.52
N ASN A 124 0.55 -11.46 -7.69
CA ASN A 124 0.28 -12.18 -8.93
C ASN A 124 0.91 -13.59 -8.92
N LEU A 125 2.09 -13.76 -8.31
CA LEU A 125 2.70 -15.07 -8.14
C LEU A 125 1.82 -15.98 -7.27
N VAL A 126 1.37 -15.48 -6.11
CA VAL A 126 0.50 -16.23 -5.21
C VAL A 126 -0.81 -16.61 -5.88
N LEU A 127 -1.48 -15.68 -6.58
CA LEU A 127 -2.72 -15.97 -7.31
C LEU A 127 -2.51 -17.02 -8.41
N ARG A 128 -1.39 -16.98 -9.13
CA ARG A 128 -1.06 -18.01 -10.13
C ARG A 128 -0.83 -19.38 -9.50
N GLN A 129 -0.21 -19.43 -8.33
CA GLN A 129 0.06 -20.68 -7.62
C GLN A 129 -1.20 -21.28 -6.97
N THR A 130 -2.12 -20.44 -6.51
CA THR A 130 -3.28 -20.87 -5.72
C THR A 130 -4.53 -21.11 -6.57
N ILE A 131 -4.78 -20.25 -7.56
CA ILE A 131 -6.00 -20.28 -8.39
C ILE A 131 -5.71 -20.29 -9.90
N ASN A 132 -4.43 -20.40 -10.29
CA ASN A 132 -3.98 -20.37 -11.69
C ASN A 132 -4.49 -19.15 -12.48
N ASN A 133 -4.59 -17.99 -11.83
CA ASN A 133 -5.04 -16.74 -12.44
C ASN A 133 -4.25 -15.53 -11.89
N ALA A 134 -4.27 -14.41 -12.60
CA ALA A 134 -3.75 -13.14 -12.08
C ALA A 134 -4.36 -11.95 -12.86
N PRO A 135 -4.42 -10.75 -12.26
CA PRO A 135 -4.89 -9.56 -12.95
C PRO A 135 -4.06 -9.19 -14.17
N ASN A 136 -4.72 -8.59 -15.16
CA ASN A 136 -4.05 -7.99 -16.31
C ASN A 136 -3.23 -6.75 -15.93
N TRP A 137 -2.27 -6.42 -16.78
CA TRP A 137 -1.48 -5.20 -16.66
C TRP A 137 -2.35 -3.94 -16.70
N VAL A 138 -2.05 -2.99 -15.83
CA VAL A 138 -2.74 -1.69 -15.75
C VAL A 138 -1.76 -0.62 -16.19
N ALA A 139 -1.99 -0.07 -17.38
CA ALA A 139 -1.14 0.98 -17.94
C ALA A 139 -1.45 2.38 -17.37
N GLN A 140 -2.70 2.63 -16.99
CA GLN A 140 -3.15 3.91 -16.44
C GLN A 140 -4.06 3.70 -15.23
N ALA A 141 -3.97 4.59 -14.26
CA ALA A 141 -4.85 4.59 -13.11
C ALA A 141 -6.30 4.88 -13.56
N LYS A 142 -7.28 4.22 -12.92
CA LYS A 142 -8.69 4.58 -13.09
C LYS A 142 -8.88 6.02 -12.63
N LYS A 143 -9.68 6.81 -13.35
CA LYS A 143 -10.14 8.12 -12.86
C LYS A 143 -10.91 7.90 -11.56
N LEU A 144 -10.64 8.73 -10.56
CA LEU A 144 -11.51 8.81 -9.39
C LEU A 144 -12.89 9.30 -9.87
N ALA A 145 -13.96 8.69 -9.38
CA ALA A 145 -15.29 9.22 -9.63
C ALA A 145 -15.39 10.59 -8.95
N ASP A 146 -15.93 11.58 -9.66
CA ASP A 146 -16.31 12.85 -9.05
C ASP A 146 -17.37 12.51 -7.98
N LYS A 147 -17.02 12.67 -6.70
CA LYS A 147 -17.95 12.50 -5.58
C LYS A 147 -18.77 13.77 -5.38
#